data_AF-A0A6N3R123-F1
#
_entry.id   AF-A0A6N3R123-F1
#
_cell.length_a   1.000
_cell.length_b   1.000
_cell.length_c   1.000
_cell.angle_alpha   90.00
_cell.angle_beta   90.00
_cell.angle_gamma   90.00
#
_symmetry.space_group_name_H-M   'P 1'
#
loop_
_entity.id
_entity.type
_entity.pdbx_description
1 polymer ?
#
loop_
_entity_poly.entity_id
_entity_poly.type
_entity_poly.pdbx_seq_one_letter_code
_entity_poly.pdbx_strand_id
1 'polypeptide(L)' 'MRKFTLNIFTLSLGLAVMPMVEAAPTAQQQLLEQVRLGEATHREDLVQQSLYRLELIDPNNPDVVAARFRSLLR' A
#
# COMPACT_ATOMS: atom_id res chain seq x y z
N MET A 1 2.49 41.65 26.75
CA MET A 1 1.71 40.38 26.74
C MET A 1 0.78 40.40 25.53
N ARG A 2 1.20 39.84 24.38
CA ARG A 2 0.39 39.87 23.14
C ARG A 2 -0.69 38.79 23.23
N LYS A 3 -1.96 39.20 23.26
CA LYS A 3 -3.12 38.30 23.34
C LYS A 3 -3.34 37.66 21.96
N PHE A 4 -3.07 36.35 21.83
CA PHE A 4 -3.41 35.57 20.65
C PHE A 4 -4.88 35.18 20.75
N THR A 5 -5.75 35.86 20.01
CA THR A 5 -7.16 35.47 19.87
C THR A 5 -7.27 34.49 18.70
N LEU A 6 -7.37 33.19 18.99
CA LEU A 6 -7.62 32.15 17.99
C LEU A 6 -9.08 32.22 17.52
N ASN A 7 -9.30 32.58 16.26
CA ASN A 7 -10.63 32.69 15.64
C ASN A 7 -10.98 31.35 14.96
N ILE A 8 -12.24 30.92 15.03
CA ILE A 8 -12.71 29.68 14.39
C ILE A 8 -12.42 29.68 12.88
N PHE A 9 -12.48 30.84 12.23
CA PHE A 9 -12.08 31.01 10.83
C PHE A 9 -10.60 30.69 10.56
N THR A 10 -9.71 31.03 11.49
CA THR A 10 -8.27 30.71 11.37
C THR A 10 -8.01 29.22 11.58
N LEU A 11 -8.84 28.55 12.39
CA LEU A 11 -8.75 27.10 12.61
C LEU A 11 -9.26 26.30 11.39
N SER A 12 -10.40 26.70 10.82
CA SER A 12 -10.94 26.06 9.61
C SER A 12 -10.05 26.23 8.38
N LEU A 13 -9.41 27.39 8.24
CA LEU A 13 -8.44 27.62 7.16
C LEU A 13 -7.17 26.78 7.33
N GLY A 14 -6.74 26.52 8.57
CA GLY A 14 -5.61 25.64 8.87
C GLY A 14 -5.85 24.17 8.50
N LEU A 15 -7.07 23.66 8.71
CA LEU A 15 -7.42 22.29 8.30
C LEU A 15 -7.52 22.12 6.78
N ALA A 16 -7.99 23.14 6.05
CA ALA A 16 -8.12 23.07 4.59
C ALA A 16 -6.79 22.93 3.85
N VAL A 17 -5.68 23.32 4.48
CA VAL A 17 -4.32 23.29 3.89
C VAL A 17 -3.49 22.12 4.46
N MET A 18 -4.08 21.24 5.27
CA MET A 18 -3.37 20.05 5.73
C MET A 18 -3.08 19.14 4.53
N PRO A 19 -1.81 18.77 4.27
CA PRO A 19 -1.52 17.79 3.25
C PRO A 19 -2.17 16.47 3.68
N MET A 20 -3.06 15.94 2.84
CA MET A 20 -3.49 14.54 2.97
C MET A 20 -2.26 13.69 2.68
N VAL A 21 -1.65 13.16 3.75
CA VAL A 21 -0.65 12.11 3.61
C VAL A 21 -1.42 10.85 3.26
N GLU A 22 -1.54 10.58 1.96
CA GLU A 22 -1.91 9.24 1.50
C GLU A 22 -0.79 8.32 1.96
N ALA A 23 -1.12 7.31 2.76
CA ALA A 23 -0.13 6.36 3.25
C ALA A 23 0.56 5.75 2.03
N ALA A 24 1.86 5.99 1.89
CA ALA A 24 2.63 5.43 0.78
C ALA A 24 2.38 3.92 0.73
N PRO A 25 2.13 3.35 -0.46
CA PRO A 25 1.84 1.93 -0.57
C PRO A 25 2.99 1.16 0.06
N THR A 26 2.64 0.31 1.02
CA THR A 26 3.61 -0.54 1.71
C THR A 26 4.30 -1.45 0.69
N ALA A 27 5.55 -1.86 0.94
CA ALA A 27 6.29 -2.70 0.01
C ALA A 27 5.51 -3.98 -0.37
N GLN A 28 4.71 -4.51 0.56
CA GLN A 28 3.82 -5.63 0.35
C GLN A 28 2.72 -5.32 -0.69
N GLN A 29 2.07 -4.17 -0.59
CA GLN A 29 1.03 -3.76 -1.55
C GLN A 29 1.60 -3.61 -2.96
N GLN A 30 2.79 -3.02 -3.09
CA GLN A 30 3.46 -2.90 -4.38
C GLN A 30 3.81 -4.27 -4.98
N LEU A 31 4.30 -5.22 -4.17
CA LEU A 31 4.61 -6.57 -4.62
C LEU A 31 3.35 -7.35 -5.02
N LEU A 32 2.25 -7.21 -4.28
CA LEU A 32 0.96 -7.83 -4.63
C LEU A 32 0.42 -7.29 -5.96
N GLU A 33 0.62 -6.01 -6.23
CA GLU A 33 0.26 -5.41 -7.51
C GLU A 33 1.17 -5.92 -8.63
N GLN A 34 2.47 -6.08 -8.38
CA GLN A 34 3.38 -6.74 -9.33
C GLN A 34 2.98 -8.19 -9.62
N VAL A 35 2.50 -8.93 -8.62
CA VAL A 35 1.93 -10.28 -8.83
C VAL A 35 0.73 -10.19 -9.77
N ARG A 36 -0.22 -9.29 -9.52
CA ARG A 36 -1.37 -9.09 -10.43
C ARG A 36 -0.97 -8.69 -11.85
N LEU A 37 0.02 -7.80 -11.98
CA LEU A 37 0.55 -7.39 -13.28
C LEU A 37 1.26 -8.56 -13.98
N GLY A 38 2.03 -9.36 -13.24
CA GLY A 38 2.65 -10.58 -13.76
C GLY A 38 1.62 -11.60 -14.23
N GLU A 39 0.55 -11.80 -13.45
CA GLU A 39 -0.57 -12.67 -13.80
C GLU A 39 -1.25 -12.18 -15.10
N ALA A 40 -1.55 -10.88 -15.19
CA ALA A 40 -2.20 -10.26 -16.35
C ALA A 40 -1.33 -10.26 -17.61
N THR A 41 -0.01 -10.17 -17.45
CA THR A 41 0.95 -10.16 -18.57
C THR A 41 1.51 -11.55 -18.90
N HIS A 42 1.03 -12.60 -18.22
CA HIS A 42 1.56 -13.97 -18.33
C HIS A 42 3.07 -14.08 -18.06
N ARG A 43 3.62 -13.17 -17.24
CA ARG A 43 5.03 -13.17 -16.82
C ARG A 43 5.17 -13.90 -15.49
N GLU A 44 5.29 -15.21 -15.56
CA GLU A 44 5.41 -16.08 -14.38
C GLU A 44 6.64 -15.76 -13.55
N ASP A 45 7.76 -15.38 -14.17
CA ASP A 45 8.97 -14.96 -13.47
C ASP A 45 8.71 -13.76 -12.54
N LEU A 46 7.89 -12.80 -12.99
CA LEU A 46 7.52 -11.63 -12.18
C LEU A 46 6.63 -12.04 -11.01
N VAL A 47 5.67 -12.94 -11.25
CA VAL A 47 4.80 -13.49 -10.21
C VAL A 47 5.61 -14.21 -9.14
N GLN A 48 6.49 -15.13 -9.54
CA GLN A 48 7.33 -15.90 -8.63
C GLN A 48 8.28 -15.01 -7.84
N GLN A 49 8.93 -14.04 -8.49
CA GLN A 49 9.85 -13.12 -7.81
C GLN A 49 9.12 -12.25 -6.78
N SER A 50 7.94 -11.73 -7.11
CA SER A 50 7.16 -10.90 -6.22
C SER A 50 6.56 -11.70 -5.06
N LEU A 51 6.06 -12.92 -5.31
CA LEU A 51 5.58 -13.84 -4.26
C LEU A 51 6.70 -14.25 -3.30
N TYR A 52 7.88 -14.57 -3.83
CA TYR A 52 9.05 -14.89 -3.01
C TYR A 52 9.42 -13.73 -2.08
N ARG A 53 9.45 -12.51 -2.60
CA ARG A 53 9.72 -11.31 -1.77
C ARG A 53 8.64 -11.09 -0.72
N LEU A 54 7.38 -11.32 -1.05
CA LEU A 54 6.27 -11.24 -0.09
C LEU A 54 6.44 -12.27 1.03
N GLU A 55 6.84 -13.49 0.70
CA GLU A 55 7.07 -14.56 1.67
C GLU A 55 8.25 -14.27 2.61
N LEU A 56 9.29 -13.59 2.11
CA LEU A 56 10.40 -13.12 2.94
C LEU A 56 9.99 -11.99 3.92
N ILE A 57 8.95 -11.22 3.60
CA ILE A 57 8.49 -10.11 4.44
C ILE A 57 7.51 -10.62 5.50
N ASP A 58 6.44 -11.28 5.06
CA ASP A 58 5.43 -11.84 5.95
C ASP A 58 4.73 -13.04 5.27
N PRO A 59 5.18 -14.27 5.57
CA PRO A 59 4.64 -15.48 4.95
C PRO A 59 3.22 -15.82 5.43
N ASN A 60 2.78 -15.26 6.56
CA ASN A 60 1.47 -15.54 7.16
C ASN A 60 0.42 -14.49 6.80
N ASN A 61 0.80 -13.48 6.01
CA ASN A 61 -0.12 -12.45 5.56
C ASN A 61 -1.23 -13.08 4.70
N PRO A 62 -2.52 -12.81 5.00
CA PRO A 62 -3.64 -13.40 4.27
C PRO A 62 -3.61 -13.08 2.77
N ASP A 63 -3.13 -11.90 2.38
CA ASP A 63 -3.04 -11.50 0.98
C ASP A 63 -1.96 -12.28 0.22
N VAL A 64 -0.82 -12.54 0.89
CA VAL A 64 0.28 -13.34 0.33
C VAL A 64 -0.14 -14.79 0.16
N VAL A 65 -0.81 -15.33 1.17
CA VAL A 65 -1.37 -16.69 1.13
C VAL A 65 -2.40 -16.81 0.01
N ALA A 66 -3.32 -15.84 -0.12
CA ALA A 66 -4.31 -15.82 -1.18
C ALA A 66 -3.69 -15.74 -2.59
N ALA A 67 -2.66 -14.90 -2.75
CA ALA A 67 -1.92 -14.79 -4.01
C ALA A 67 -1.20 -16.09 -4.37
N ARG A 68 -0.56 -16.75 -3.38
CA ARG A 68 0.09 -18.06 -3.57
C ARG A 68 -0.93 -19.14 -3.97
N PHE A 69 -2.08 -19.20 -3.30
CA PHE A 69 -3.14 -20.13 -3.70
C PHE A 69 -3.62 -19.87 -5.12
N ARG A 70 -3.83 -18.61 -5.51
CA ARG A 70 -4.23 -18.28 -6.90
C ARG A 70 -3.19 -18.73 -7.91
N SER A 71 -1.90 -18.54 -7.62
CA SER A 71 -0.81 -19.01 -8.48
C SER A 71 -0.76 -20.53 -8.63
N LEU A 72 -1.13 -21.29 -7.58
CA LEU A 72 -1.16 -22.76 -7.62
C LEU A 72 -2.42 -23.33 -8.30
N LEU A 73 -3.51 -22.56 -8.33
CA LEU A 73 -4.79 -22.95 -8.92
C LEU A 73 -4.90 -22.58 -10.41
N ARG A 74 -3.94 -21.85 -10.94
CA ARG A 74 -3.81 -21.52 -12.37
C ARG A 74 -3.23 -22.70 -13.14
#